data_AF-A0A8S3WUI5-F1
#
_entry.id   AF-A0A8S3WUI5-F1
#
_cell.length_a   1.000
_cell.length_b   1.000
_cell.length_c   1.000
_cell.angle_alpha   90.00
_cell.angle_beta   90.00
_cell.angle_gamma   90.00
#
_symmetry.space_group_name_H-M   'P 1'
#
loop_
_entity.id
_entity.type
_entity.pdbx_description
1 polymer ?
#
loop_
_entity_poly.entity_id
_entity_poly.type
_entity_poly.pdbx_seq_one_letter_code
_entity_poly.pdbx_strand_id
1 'polypeptide(L)'
;MAFAVTNISLFQPDITQRLTEGIDDLKQKITAWGKRIRRFTESSRWFNQNRLFQSDQKRFYTSLERPEVGGAGPGPDQANTAAFWRGLWSEPVNHSVGPWTVVVMSQCTSVTPIDPVIITPDGVDEAIRRAPNWKSPGLEHYWLKVFVVCHTVFARQFQEDLDQKSLPILFTTGITHLVPKDRDTTDSGKYRPITCLPTIYKTQNLADRVRYTLRSNIFDVTELERIRRDAVPSSDENATAEDAALQIVEQPAKVDADMNTPVVVDSKDDGTIAQELKLEHMRSTLEEAIVEMRSTPLENRPQLPRIALSKRNLAVVRALNTMLMTYLEASWDPCETNSILFGATLAVCRIIGAKLSMAERATGQSSVIPAWRIRIEERIAKARALIGRLICFR
;
A
#
# COMPACT_ATOMS: atom_id res chain seq x y z
N MET A 1 -11.07 40.52 71.98
CA MET A 1 -11.69 39.20 72.27
C MET A 1 -10.68 38.12 71.91
N ALA A 2 -10.54 37.06 72.70
CA ALA A 2 -9.64 35.96 72.34
C ALA A 2 -10.37 34.98 71.41
N PHE A 3 -9.78 34.68 70.25
CA PHE A 3 -10.18 33.51 69.48
C PHE A 3 -9.63 32.28 70.18
N ALA A 4 -10.51 31.49 70.81
CA ALA A 4 -10.13 30.21 71.37
C ALA A 4 -9.75 29.25 70.23
N VAL A 5 -8.46 29.02 70.03
CA VAL A 5 -7.96 27.92 69.20
C VAL A 5 -8.27 26.63 69.95
N THR A 6 -9.45 26.07 69.69
CA THR A 6 -9.81 24.73 70.15
C THR A 6 -8.84 23.74 69.53
N ASN A 7 -7.90 23.28 70.36
CA ASN A 7 -6.88 22.31 69.96
C ASN A 7 -7.57 20.96 69.73
N ILE A 8 -7.97 20.69 68.49
CA ILE A 8 -8.72 19.47 68.11
C ILE A 8 -7.80 18.27 68.32
N SER A 9 -8.00 17.56 69.43
CA SER A 9 -7.30 16.32 69.70
C SER A 9 -7.63 15.29 68.62
N LEU A 10 -6.64 14.95 67.80
CA LEU A 10 -6.73 13.92 66.76
C LEU A 10 -7.00 12.50 67.33
N PHE A 11 -6.96 12.35 68.65
CA PHE A 11 -7.21 11.08 69.36
C PHE A 11 -8.67 10.89 69.78
N GLN A 12 -9.64 11.45 69.05
CA GLN A 12 -11.04 11.01 69.17
C GLN A 12 -11.25 9.73 68.35
N PRO A 13 -11.71 8.60 68.96
CA PRO A 13 -11.80 7.32 68.26
C PRO A 13 -12.73 7.38 67.05
N ASP A 14 -13.83 8.13 67.13
CA ASP A 14 -14.78 8.41 66.04
C ASP A 14 -14.09 9.01 64.79
N ILE A 15 -13.13 9.94 64.97
CA ILE A 15 -12.36 10.50 63.85
C ILE A 15 -11.47 9.41 63.21
N THR A 16 -10.76 8.62 64.02
CA THR A 16 -9.90 7.54 63.52
C THR A 16 -10.67 6.41 62.84
N GLN A 17 -11.91 6.15 63.29
CA GLN A 17 -12.84 5.22 62.67
C GLN A 17 -13.29 5.74 61.29
N ARG A 18 -13.82 6.97 61.21
CA ARG A 18 -14.26 7.58 59.95
C ARG A 18 -13.14 7.70 58.91
N LEU A 19 -11.91 7.98 59.35
CA LEU A 19 -10.71 7.96 58.48
C LEU A 19 -10.43 6.55 57.94
N THR A 20 -10.55 5.52 58.77
CA THR A 20 -10.36 4.12 58.37
C THR A 20 -11.45 3.67 57.39
N GLU A 21 -12.71 3.96 57.69
CA GLU A 21 -13.86 3.70 56.81
C GLU A 21 -13.67 4.38 55.45
N GLY A 22 -13.34 5.69 55.42
CA GLY A 22 -13.11 6.43 54.18
C GLY A 22 -11.92 5.92 53.35
N ILE A 23 -10.86 5.43 54.01
CA ILE A 23 -9.72 4.76 53.35
C ILE A 23 -10.16 3.44 52.72
N ASP A 24 -10.90 2.60 53.44
CA ASP A 24 -11.35 1.30 52.94
C ASP A 24 -12.40 1.43 51.83
N ASP A 25 -13.27 2.42 51.92
CA ASP A 25 -14.24 2.80 50.88
C ASP A 25 -13.51 3.21 49.58
N LEU A 26 -12.37 3.89 49.67
CA LEU A 26 -11.50 4.17 48.52
C LEU A 26 -10.76 2.92 48.00
N LYS A 27 -10.29 2.00 48.88
CA LYS A 27 -9.72 0.70 48.46
C LYS A 27 -10.74 -0.15 47.70
N GLN A 28 -11.99 -0.19 48.16
CA GLN A 28 -13.09 -0.88 47.48
C GLN A 28 -13.37 -0.27 46.11
N LYS A 29 -13.43 1.07 46.01
CA LYS A 29 -13.62 1.78 44.74
C LYS A 29 -12.48 1.51 43.74
N ILE A 30 -11.23 1.55 44.19
CA ILE A 30 -10.06 1.16 43.37
C ILE A 30 -10.19 -0.30 42.88
N THR A 31 -10.58 -1.22 43.75
CA THR A 31 -10.75 -2.64 43.42
C THR A 31 -11.87 -2.85 42.39
N ALA A 32 -13.00 -2.17 42.53
CA ALA A 32 -14.11 -2.20 41.58
C ALA A 32 -13.71 -1.62 40.21
N TRP A 33 -12.93 -0.53 40.20
CA TRP A 33 -12.40 0.07 38.96
C TRP A 33 -11.37 -0.82 38.27
N GLY A 34 -10.48 -1.49 39.01
CA GLY A 34 -9.56 -2.49 38.46
C GLY A 34 -10.31 -3.69 37.84
N LYS A 35 -11.32 -4.23 38.55
CA LYS A 35 -12.22 -5.27 38.00
C LYS A 35 -12.95 -4.80 36.74
N ARG A 36 -13.34 -3.52 36.65
CA ARG A 36 -13.98 -2.93 35.45
C ARG A 36 -13.01 -2.81 34.27
N ILE A 37 -11.76 -2.37 34.49
CA ILE A 37 -10.73 -2.35 33.44
C ILE A 37 -10.52 -3.76 32.90
N ARG A 38 -10.27 -4.74 33.80
CA ARG A 38 -10.07 -6.15 33.43
C ARG A 38 -11.22 -6.68 32.55
N ARG A 39 -12.48 -6.53 33.01
CA ARG A 39 -13.67 -6.99 32.27
C ARG A 39 -13.79 -6.34 30.88
N PHE A 40 -13.49 -5.05 30.75
CA PHE A 40 -13.58 -4.34 29.47
C PHE A 40 -12.43 -4.72 28.52
N THR A 41 -11.21 -4.90 29.04
CA THR A 41 -10.06 -5.42 28.27
C THR A 41 -10.31 -6.85 27.80
N GLU A 42 -10.82 -7.73 28.67
CA GLU A 42 -11.22 -9.09 28.31
C GLU A 42 -12.32 -9.06 27.24
N SER A 43 -13.43 -8.35 27.47
CA SER A 43 -14.53 -8.25 26.50
C SER A 43 -14.09 -7.69 25.14
N SER A 44 -13.23 -6.67 25.11
CA SER A 44 -12.68 -6.12 23.87
C SER A 44 -11.72 -7.09 23.18
N ARG A 45 -10.93 -7.86 23.93
CA ARG A 45 -10.07 -8.91 23.37
C ARG A 45 -10.93 -10.02 22.74
N TRP A 46 -11.92 -10.54 23.46
CA TRP A 46 -12.81 -11.60 22.98
C TRP A 46 -13.61 -11.16 21.76
N PHE A 47 -14.15 -9.92 21.75
CA PHE A 47 -14.82 -9.36 20.57
C PHE A 47 -13.90 -9.30 19.35
N ASN A 48 -12.67 -8.81 19.51
CA ASN A 48 -11.71 -8.75 18.41
C ASN A 48 -11.27 -10.14 17.93
N GLN A 49 -11.04 -11.09 18.85
CA GLN A 49 -10.68 -12.47 18.52
C GLN A 49 -11.81 -13.19 17.77
N ASN A 50 -13.05 -13.11 18.25
CA ASN A 50 -14.20 -13.73 17.59
C ASN A 50 -14.47 -13.08 16.22
N ARG A 51 -14.37 -11.75 16.12
CA ARG A 51 -14.51 -11.03 14.84
C ARG A 51 -13.42 -11.43 13.85
N LEU A 52 -12.17 -11.53 14.29
CA LEU A 52 -11.05 -11.96 13.45
C LEU A 52 -11.25 -13.41 12.98
N PHE A 53 -11.66 -14.31 13.87
CA PHE A 53 -11.99 -15.69 13.52
C PHE A 53 -13.13 -15.77 12.49
N GLN A 54 -14.18 -14.96 12.64
CA GLN A 54 -15.28 -14.92 11.67
C GLN A 54 -14.87 -14.33 10.29
N SER A 55 -13.96 -13.36 10.24
CA SER A 55 -13.55 -12.72 8.98
C SER A 55 -12.35 -13.36 8.28
N ASP A 56 -11.39 -13.90 9.05
CA ASP A 56 -10.13 -14.46 8.58
C ASP A 56 -9.57 -15.45 9.63
N GLN A 57 -10.09 -16.68 9.60
CA GLN A 57 -9.64 -17.78 10.46
C GLN A 57 -8.12 -18.01 10.35
N LYS A 58 -7.54 -17.85 9.15
CA LYS A 58 -6.10 -18.05 8.92
C LYS A 58 -5.28 -17.04 9.70
N ARG A 59 -5.63 -15.75 9.67
CA ARG A 59 -4.99 -14.73 10.52
C ARG A 59 -5.19 -15.00 12.01
N PHE A 60 -6.38 -15.46 12.41
CA PHE A 60 -6.63 -15.82 13.82
C PHE A 60 -5.66 -16.90 14.30
N TYR A 61 -5.58 -18.06 13.63
CA TYR A 61 -4.66 -19.14 14.00
C TYR A 61 -3.18 -18.71 13.90
N THR A 62 -2.82 -17.96 12.84
CA THR A 62 -1.46 -17.39 12.70
C THR A 62 -1.09 -16.52 13.91
N SER A 63 -2.03 -15.74 14.47
CA SER A 63 -1.80 -14.89 15.66
C SER A 63 -1.63 -15.66 16.97
N LEU A 64 -2.07 -16.93 17.03
CA LEU A 64 -1.89 -17.81 18.18
C LEU A 64 -0.54 -18.56 18.10
N GLU A 65 -0.21 -19.09 16.92
CA GLU A 65 1.09 -19.74 16.64
C GLU A 65 2.25 -18.73 16.70
N ARG A 66 2.01 -17.52 16.19
CA ARG A 66 2.95 -16.42 16.11
C ARG A 66 2.33 -15.21 16.82
N PRO A 67 2.44 -15.13 18.16
CA PRO A 67 2.20 -13.88 18.87
C PRO A 67 2.97 -12.75 18.18
N GLU A 68 2.33 -11.59 18.02
CA GLU A 68 2.90 -10.49 17.21
C GLU A 68 4.35 -10.21 17.62
N VAL A 69 5.25 -10.23 16.63
CA VAL A 69 6.64 -9.79 16.80
C VAL A 69 6.63 -8.27 16.87
N GLY A 70 6.17 -7.76 18.02
CA GLY A 70 6.24 -6.35 18.35
C GLY A 70 7.71 -5.94 18.41
N GLY A 71 8.15 -5.20 17.39
CA GLY A 71 9.50 -4.65 17.27
C GLY A 71 9.76 -3.58 18.33
N ALA A 72 9.96 -4.02 19.57
CA ALA A 72 10.36 -3.19 20.71
C ALA A 72 11.89 -3.07 20.84
N GLY A 73 12.64 -3.94 20.16
CA GLY A 73 14.06 -3.71 19.86
C GLY A 73 14.21 -2.75 18.68
N PRO A 74 15.37 -2.07 18.54
CA PRO A 74 15.67 -1.33 17.33
C PRO A 74 15.64 -2.27 16.11
N GLY A 75 15.21 -1.73 14.97
CA GLY A 75 15.38 -2.41 13.68
C GLY A 75 16.86 -2.49 13.28
N PRO A 76 17.20 -3.29 12.26
CA PRO A 76 18.57 -3.36 11.78
C PRO A 76 18.92 -2.02 11.11
N ASP A 77 20.19 -1.61 11.19
CA ASP A 77 20.60 -0.36 10.55
C ASP A 77 20.36 -0.40 9.03
N GLN A 78 19.86 0.70 8.47
CA GLN A 78 19.48 0.78 7.07
C GLN A 78 20.71 0.72 6.14
N ALA A 79 21.85 1.31 6.54
CA ALA A 79 23.06 1.31 5.73
C ALA A 79 23.74 -0.07 5.73
N ASN A 80 23.95 -0.66 6.91
CA ASN A 80 24.48 -2.03 7.06
C ASN A 80 23.61 -3.06 6.33
N THR A 81 22.28 -2.94 6.41
CA THR A 81 21.37 -3.86 5.71
C THR A 81 21.43 -3.67 4.19
N ALA A 82 21.49 -2.43 3.70
CA ALA A 82 21.68 -2.17 2.27
C ALA A 82 23.02 -2.71 1.76
N ALA A 83 24.11 -2.54 2.52
CA ALA A 83 25.44 -3.04 2.17
C ALA A 83 25.47 -4.58 2.11
N PHE A 84 24.89 -5.27 3.11
CA PHE A 84 24.80 -6.72 3.15
C PHE A 84 24.08 -7.31 1.92
N TRP A 85 22.89 -6.79 1.59
CA TRP A 85 22.13 -7.28 0.43
C TRP A 85 22.75 -6.87 -0.91
N ARG A 86 23.45 -5.72 -0.98
CA ARG A 86 24.21 -5.30 -2.17
C ARG A 86 25.35 -6.25 -2.49
N GLY A 87 26.19 -6.63 -1.51
CA GLY A 87 27.29 -7.57 -1.73
C GLY A 87 26.81 -8.95 -2.24
N LEU A 88 25.63 -9.39 -1.82
CA LEU A 88 25.04 -10.66 -2.26
C LEU A 88 24.43 -10.61 -3.67
N TRP A 89 24.02 -9.43 -4.17
CA TRP A 89 23.17 -9.29 -5.37
C TRP A 89 23.77 -8.44 -6.50
N SER A 90 24.71 -7.54 -6.20
CA SER A 90 25.33 -6.63 -7.18
C SER A 90 26.74 -7.06 -7.61
N GLU A 91 27.32 -8.06 -6.95
CA GLU A 91 28.61 -8.64 -7.35
C GLU A 91 28.38 -9.75 -8.40
N PRO A 92 28.95 -9.65 -9.62
CA PRO A 92 28.71 -10.62 -10.68
C PRO A 92 29.46 -11.94 -10.42
N VAL A 93 28.72 -12.99 -10.08
CA VAL A 93 29.26 -14.34 -9.83
C VAL A 93 29.32 -15.14 -11.13
N ASN A 94 30.53 -15.53 -11.54
CA ASN A 94 30.73 -16.45 -12.66
C ASN A 94 30.36 -17.88 -12.26
N HIS A 95 29.29 -18.43 -12.86
CA HIS A 95 28.87 -19.82 -12.66
C HIS A 95 29.50 -20.75 -13.70
N SER A 96 30.12 -21.84 -13.25
CA SER A 96 30.64 -22.89 -14.15
C SER A 96 29.51 -23.64 -14.84
N VAL A 97 29.48 -23.60 -16.17
CA VAL A 97 28.51 -24.35 -16.99
C VAL A 97 28.74 -25.85 -16.82
N GLY A 98 27.80 -26.55 -16.18
CA GLY A 98 27.90 -27.99 -15.94
C GLY A 98 27.56 -28.84 -17.18
N PRO A 99 28.14 -30.04 -17.36
CA PRO A 99 27.92 -30.87 -18.58
C PRO A 99 26.46 -31.20 -18.91
N TRP A 100 25.56 -31.13 -17.92
CA TRP A 100 24.13 -31.35 -18.10
C TRP A 100 23.46 -30.30 -19.01
N THR A 101 24.00 -29.09 -19.16
CA THR A 101 23.41 -28.06 -20.02
C THR A 101 23.43 -28.47 -21.48
N VAL A 102 24.51 -29.11 -21.95
CA VAL A 102 24.64 -29.65 -23.31
C VAL A 102 23.59 -30.73 -23.57
N VAL A 103 23.34 -31.60 -22.58
CA VAL A 103 22.30 -32.63 -22.66
C VAL A 103 20.91 -31.99 -22.78
N VAL A 104 20.59 -31.00 -21.94
CA VAL A 104 19.31 -30.28 -21.99
C VAL A 104 19.14 -29.51 -23.32
N MET A 105 20.18 -28.82 -23.80
CA MET A 105 20.15 -28.13 -25.10
C MET A 105 19.88 -29.09 -26.26
N SER A 106 20.51 -30.28 -26.25
CA SER A 106 20.24 -31.31 -27.27
C SER A 106 18.79 -31.82 -27.24
N GLN A 107 18.20 -31.97 -26.05
CA GLN A 107 16.79 -32.35 -25.88
C GLN A 107 15.83 -31.22 -26.30
N CYS A 108 16.18 -29.97 -26.04
CA CYS A 108 15.44 -28.80 -26.50
C CYS A 108 15.51 -28.59 -28.02
N THR A 109 16.51 -29.15 -28.71
CA THR A 109 16.66 -29.01 -30.18
C THR A 109 15.49 -29.67 -30.95
N SER A 110 14.84 -30.69 -30.38
CA SER A 110 13.63 -31.30 -30.93
C SER A 110 12.31 -30.62 -30.53
N VAL A 111 12.36 -29.53 -29.74
CA VAL A 111 11.16 -28.79 -29.32
C VAL A 111 10.89 -27.67 -30.33
N THR A 112 9.69 -27.65 -30.90
CA THR A 112 9.23 -26.53 -31.75
C THR A 112 9.27 -25.22 -30.96
N PRO A 113 9.88 -24.13 -31.48
CA PRO A 113 9.79 -22.80 -30.87
C PRO A 113 8.34 -22.38 -30.63
N ILE A 114 8.11 -21.54 -29.62
CA ILE A 114 6.80 -20.93 -29.38
C ILE A 114 6.63 -19.78 -30.38
N ASP A 115 5.43 -19.66 -30.95
CA ASP A 115 5.09 -18.62 -31.92
C ASP A 115 5.42 -17.20 -31.43
N PRO A 116 5.72 -16.25 -32.34
CA PRO A 116 5.97 -14.86 -31.99
C PRO A 116 4.89 -14.29 -31.07
N VAL A 117 5.33 -13.72 -29.95
CA VAL A 117 4.41 -13.22 -28.93
C VAL A 117 3.85 -11.87 -29.36
N ILE A 118 2.53 -11.80 -29.50
CA ILE A 118 1.80 -10.56 -29.79
C ILE A 118 0.97 -10.14 -28.57
N ILE A 119 1.06 -8.85 -28.23
CA ILE A 119 0.31 -8.12 -27.21
C ILE A 119 -0.80 -7.34 -27.93
N THR A 120 -1.96 -7.18 -27.28
CA THR A 120 -3.16 -6.60 -27.91
C THR A 120 -4.00 -5.84 -26.87
N PRO A 121 -4.81 -4.83 -27.26
CA PRO A 121 -5.69 -4.13 -26.32
C PRO A 121 -6.64 -5.08 -25.58
N ASP A 122 -7.31 -5.98 -26.31
CA ASP A 122 -8.17 -7.03 -25.74
C ASP A 122 -7.41 -7.94 -24.76
N GLY A 123 -6.18 -8.32 -25.10
CA GLY A 123 -5.32 -9.12 -24.22
C GLY A 123 -4.95 -8.36 -22.94
N VAL A 124 -4.71 -7.05 -23.04
CA VAL A 124 -4.40 -6.17 -21.90
C VAL A 124 -5.64 -5.99 -21.00
N ASP A 125 -6.83 -5.73 -21.57
CA ASP A 125 -8.07 -5.71 -20.78
C ASP A 125 -8.32 -7.07 -20.11
N GLU A 126 -8.25 -8.19 -20.82
CA GLU A 126 -8.51 -9.53 -20.27
C GLU A 126 -7.64 -9.83 -19.04
N ALA A 127 -6.36 -9.47 -19.10
CA ALA A 127 -5.44 -9.72 -18.00
C ALA A 127 -5.62 -8.71 -16.84
N ILE A 128 -5.79 -7.42 -17.14
CA ILE A 128 -6.14 -6.39 -16.15
C ILE A 128 -7.44 -6.78 -15.42
N ARG A 129 -8.47 -7.19 -16.16
CA ARG A 129 -9.80 -7.63 -15.68
C ARG A 129 -9.72 -8.86 -14.79
N ARG A 130 -8.91 -9.87 -15.14
CA ARG A 130 -8.59 -11.04 -14.29
C ARG A 130 -7.80 -10.67 -13.02
N ALA A 131 -6.92 -9.67 -13.09
CA ALA A 131 -6.03 -9.35 -11.98
C ALA A 131 -6.80 -8.92 -10.71
N PRO A 132 -6.45 -9.42 -9.51
CA PRO A 132 -7.21 -9.16 -8.30
C PRO A 132 -7.00 -7.74 -7.77
N ASN A 133 -8.11 -7.02 -7.54
CA ASN A 133 -8.10 -5.66 -6.98
C ASN A 133 -7.38 -5.62 -5.61
N TRP A 134 -6.67 -4.52 -5.37
CA TRP A 134 -6.07 -4.18 -4.07
C TRP A 134 -5.03 -5.19 -3.54
N LYS A 135 -3.99 -5.47 -4.35
CA LYS A 135 -2.93 -6.48 -4.09
C LYS A 135 -1.49 -6.03 -4.37
N SER A 136 -1.24 -4.81 -4.87
CA SER A 136 0.11 -4.33 -5.20
C SER A 136 0.36 -2.92 -4.64
N PRO A 137 1.53 -2.63 -4.03
CA PRO A 137 1.86 -1.27 -3.64
C PRO A 137 2.03 -0.37 -4.88
N GLY A 138 1.66 0.91 -4.74
CA GLY A 138 1.65 1.88 -5.84
C GLY A 138 0.29 1.96 -6.55
N LEU A 139 0.31 2.02 -7.89
CA LEU A 139 -0.90 2.10 -8.72
C LEU A 139 -1.64 0.75 -8.73
N GLU A 140 -2.64 0.60 -7.86
CA GLU A 140 -3.38 -0.67 -7.68
C GLU A 140 -4.20 -1.11 -8.91
N HIS A 141 -4.39 -2.43 -9.08
CA HIS A 141 -5.14 -3.05 -10.21
C HIS A 141 -6.54 -2.44 -10.43
N TYR A 142 -7.16 -1.94 -9.35
CA TYR A 142 -8.46 -1.26 -9.42
C TYR A 142 -8.43 -0.04 -10.36
N TRP A 143 -7.35 0.75 -10.35
CA TRP A 143 -7.26 1.96 -11.15
C TRP A 143 -7.07 1.65 -12.64
N LEU A 144 -6.26 0.63 -12.95
CA LEU A 144 -6.12 0.10 -14.31
C LEU A 144 -7.47 -0.39 -14.88
N LYS A 145 -8.36 -0.94 -14.05
CA LYS A 145 -9.71 -1.38 -14.47
C LYS A 145 -10.70 -0.25 -14.75
N VAL A 146 -10.50 0.94 -14.18
CA VAL A 146 -11.44 2.07 -14.36
C VAL A 146 -10.90 3.09 -15.36
N PHE A 147 -9.58 3.23 -15.49
CA PHE A 147 -8.92 4.01 -16.54
C PHE A 147 -8.72 3.19 -17.82
N VAL A 148 -9.83 2.72 -18.42
CA VAL A 148 -9.81 1.81 -19.59
C VAL A 148 -9.05 2.41 -20.79
N VAL A 149 -8.98 3.74 -20.91
CA VAL A 149 -8.20 4.43 -21.96
C VAL A 149 -6.70 4.10 -21.95
N CYS A 150 -6.15 3.58 -20.86
CA CYS A 150 -4.74 3.17 -20.83
C CYS A 150 -4.48 1.78 -21.43
N HIS A 151 -5.50 0.96 -21.68
CA HIS A 151 -5.30 -0.42 -22.16
C HIS A 151 -4.75 -0.44 -23.57
N THR A 152 -5.22 0.46 -24.43
CA THR A 152 -4.72 0.65 -25.81
C THR A 152 -3.30 1.20 -25.80
N VAL A 153 -2.99 2.17 -24.94
CA VAL A 153 -1.66 2.82 -24.86
C VAL A 153 -0.61 1.87 -24.27
N PHE A 154 -0.98 1.04 -23.28
CA PHE A 154 -0.11 -0.02 -22.77
C PHE A 154 0.07 -1.19 -23.75
N ALA A 155 -1.00 -1.62 -24.44
CA ALA A 155 -0.88 -2.62 -25.50
C ALA A 155 0.00 -2.13 -26.65
N ARG A 156 -0.10 -0.82 -26.95
CA ARG A 156 0.92 0.08 -27.48
C ARG A 156 2.33 -0.28 -26.96
N GLN A 157 2.74 0.45 -25.94
CA GLN A 157 4.11 0.53 -25.41
C GLN A 157 4.78 -0.84 -25.16
N PHE A 158 4.06 -1.85 -24.66
CA PHE A 158 4.68 -3.15 -24.36
C PHE A 158 5.03 -3.98 -25.59
N GLN A 159 4.36 -3.72 -26.73
CA GLN A 159 4.72 -4.34 -28.00
C GLN A 159 5.90 -3.60 -28.64
N GLU A 160 5.95 -2.28 -28.48
CA GLU A 160 7.12 -1.47 -28.84
C GLU A 160 8.37 -2.05 -28.15
N ASP A 161 8.31 -2.19 -26.82
CA ASP A 161 9.37 -2.79 -25.99
C ASP A 161 9.77 -4.18 -26.49
N LEU A 162 8.79 -5.02 -26.85
CA LEU A 162 9.01 -6.41 -27.22
C LEU A 162 9.70 -6.54 -28.59
N ASP A 163 9.28 -5.75 -29.58
CA ASP A 163 9.80 -5.82 -30.94
C ASP A 163 11.17 -5.12 -31.04
N GLN A 164 11.39 -4.06 -30.26
CA GLN A 164 12.72 -3.48 -30.01
C GLN A 164 13.67 -4.40 -29.24
N LYS A 165 13.14 -5.38 -28.49
CA LYS A 165 13.87 -6.16 -27.47
C LYS A 165 14.43 -5.25 -26.36
N SER A 166 13.67 -4.22 -26.01
CA SER A 166 13.92 -3.34 -24.87
C SER A 166 13.31 -3.92 -23.59
N LEU A 167 13.68 -3.34 -22.45
CA LEU A 167 13.13 -3.68 -21.14
C LEU A 167 12.94 -2.39 -20.31
N PRO A 168 11.69 -1.88 -20.18
CA PRO A 168 11.40 -0.71 -19.38
C PRO A 168 11.96 -0.77 -17.97
N ILE A 169 12.56 0.32 -17.52
CA ILE A 169 13.04 0.46 -16.13
C ILE A 169 11.92 0.28 -15.10
N LEU A 170 10.66 0.52 -15.48
CA LEU A 170 9.47 0.19 -14.68
C LEU A 170 9.28 -1.31 -14.40
N PHE A 171 9.75 -2.20 -15.28
CA PHE A 171 9.64 -3.65 -15.12
C PHE A 171 10.79 -4.24 -14.27
N THR A 172 11.92 -3.56 -14.20
CA THR A 172 13.11 -3.98 -13.43
C THR A 172 13.16 -3.34 -12.05
N THR A 173 12.60 -2.14 -11.89
CA THR A 173 12.53 -1.40 -10.63
C THR A 173 11.34 -1.84 -9.76
N GLY A 174 11.51 -1.95 -8.44
CA GLY A 174 10.42 -2.27 -7.52
C GLY A 174 10.73 -1.98 -6.05
N ILE A 175 9.68 -1.78 -5.25
CA ILE A 175 9.81 -1.43 -3.82
C ILE A 175 10.16 -2.70 -3.04
N THR A 176 11.34 -2.75 -2.42
CA THR A 176 11.78 -3.92 -1.64
C THR A 176 11.41 -3.79 -0.17
N HIS A 177 10.54 -4.67 0.32
CA HIS A 177 10.17 -4.76 1.72
C HIS A 177 10.99 -5.85 2.42
N LEU A 178 11.61 -5.52 3.55
CA LEU A 178 12.38 -6.47 4.36
C LEU A 178 11.46 -7.11 5.41
N VAL A 179 11.24 -8.42 5.31
CA VAL A 179 10.42 -9.20 6.25
C VAL A 179 11.32 -10.09 7.12
N PRO A 180 11.29 -10.01 8.47
CA PRO A 180 12.13 -10.85 9.32
C PRO A 180 11.76 -12.33 9.18
N LYS A 181 12.77 -13.21 9.15
CA LYS A 181 12.60 -14.67 9.17
C LYS A 181 12.09 -15.13 10.54
N ASP A 182 12.73 -14.61 11.59
CA ASP A 182 12.61 -15.05 12.99
C ASP A 182 12.36 -13.86 13.93
N ARG A 183 12.49 -14.07 15.25
CA ARG A 183 12.29 -13.01 16.27
C ARG A 183 13.48 -12.07 16.47
N ASP A 184 14.64 -12.40 15.92
CA ASP A 184 15.82 -11.53 15.95
C ASP A 184 15.72 -10.49 14.83
N THR A 185 15.59 -9.23 15.22
CA THR A 185 15.46 -8.07 14.32
C THR A 185 16.77 -7.29 14.16
N THR A 186 17.88 -7.77 14.73
CA THR A 186 19.17 -7.04 14.72
C THR A 186 20.08 -7.45 13.57
N ASP A 187 20.00 -8.71 13.15
CA ASP A 187 20.79 -9.29 12.06
C ASP A 187 20.15 -9.02 10.68
N SER A 188 20.80 -8.21 9.85
CA SER A 188 20.40 -7.91 8.47
C SER A 188 20.23 -9.15 7.59
N GLY A 189 20.99 -10.21 7.84
CA GLY A 189 20.91 -11.50 7.15
C GLY A 189 19.70 -12.33 7.57
N LYS A 190 19.06 -12.05 8.71
CA LYS A 190 17.80 -12.68 9.13
C LYS A 190 16.55 -12.07 8.49
N TYR A 191 16.68 -11.14 7.57
CA TYR A 191 15.56 -10.64 6.77
C TYR A 191 15.38 -11.43 5.46
N ARG A 192 14.18 -11.35 4.89
CA ARG A 192 13.84 -11.74 3.53
C ARG A 192 13.49 -10.47 2.76
N PRO A 193 14.28 -10.01 1.78
CA PRO A 193 13.85 -8.97 0.86
C PRO A 193 12.74 -9.51 -0.04
N ILE A 194 11.64 -8.76 -0.15
CA ILE A 194 10.51 -9.05 -1.02
C ILE A 194 10.31 -7.83 -1.92
N THR A 195 10.81 -7.92 -3.15
CA THR A 195 10.72 -6.85 -4.15
C THR A 195 9.34 -6.85 -4.80
N CYS A 196 8.52 -5.86 -4.45
CA CYS A 196 7.24 -5.60 -5.06
C CYS A 196 7.43 -4.76 -6.34
N LEU A 197 7.56 -5.45 -7.48
CA LEU A 197 7.47 -4.83 -8.80
C LEU A 197 6.11 -4.14 -9.00
N PRO A 198 6.01 -3.12 -9.87
CA PRO A 198 4.76 -2.44 -10.20
C PRO A 198 3.63 -3.38 -10.64
N THR A 199 2.41 -2.95 -10.38
CA THR A 199 1.17 -3.63 -10.76
C THR A 199 1.13 -4.02 -12.23
N ILE A 200 1.59 -3.13 -13.11
CA ILE A 200 1.52 -3.31 -14.56
C ILE A 200 2.47 -4.40 -15.11
N TYR A 201 3.54 -4.74 -14.38
CA TYR A 201 4.34 -5.93 -14.68
C TYR A 201 3.60 -7.23 -14.28
N LYS A 202 2.73 -7.16 -13.27
CA LYS A 202 2.02 -8.30 -12.67
C LYS A 202 0.63 -8.57 -13.26
N THR A 203 0.05 -7.62 -13.97
CA THR A 203 -1.30 -7.74 -14.57
C THR A 203 -1.41 -8.87 -15.58
N GLN A 204 -0.31 -9.24 -16.21
CA GLN A 204 -0.31 -9.99 -17.45
C GLN A 204 0.66 -11.16 -17.44
N ASN A 205 0.35 -12.11 -18.34
CA ASN A 205 1.32 -12.97 -19.01
C ASN A 205 2.56 -12.22 -19.58
N LEU A 206 2.67 -10.87 -19.54
CA LEU A 206 3.95 -10.17 -19.74
C LEU A 206 5.02 -10.79 -18.84
N ALA A 207 4.75 -11.08 -17.58
CA ALA A 207 5.77 -11.64 -16.70
C ALA A 207 6.33 -12.97 -17.23
N ASP A 208 5.52 -13.80 -17.90
CA ASP A 208 5.94 -15.08 -18.49
C ASP A 208 6.39 -14.96 -19.96
N ARG A 209 5.93 -13.94 -20.69
CA ARG A 209 6.33 -13.60 -22.07
C ARG A 209 7.66 -12.85 -22.11
N VAL A 210 7.89 -11.92 -21.19
CA VAL A 210 9.21 -11.34 -20.90
C VAL A 210 10.16 -12.42 -20.39
N ARG A 211 9.72 -13.39 -19.57
CA ARG A 211 10.53 -14.58 -19.25
C ARG A 211 10.79 -15.45 -20.49
N TYR A 212 9.91 -15.47 -21.48
CA TYR A 212 10.19 -16.12 -22.77
C TYR A 212 11.29 -15.36 -23.51
N THR A 213 11.14 -14.05 -23.77
CA THR A 213 12.17 -13.21 -24.43
C THR A 213 13.53 -13.24 -23.72
N LEU A 214 13.54 -13.24 -22.38
CA LEU A 214 14.75 -13.39 -21.55
C LEU A 214 15.39 -14.79 -21.59
N ARG A 215 14.65 -15.82 -22.02
CA ARG A 215 15.13 -17.23 -22.06
C ARG A 215 15.37 -17.76 -23.48
N SER A 216 14.77 -17.15 -24.50
CA SER A 216 14.99 -17.50 -25.91
C SER A 216 16.31 -16.97 -26.48
N ASN A 217 17.24 -16.56 -25.60
CA ASN A 217 18.58 -16.08 -25.94
C ASN A 217 18.60 -14.87 -26.89
N ILE A 218 17.57 -14.02 -26.76
CA ILE A 218 17.38 -12.80 -27.57
C ILE A 218 18.20 -11.61 -27.04
N PHE A 219 18.40 -11.54 -25.73
CA PHE A 219 19.27 -10.55 -25.07
C PHE A 219 20.69 -11.10 -24.94
N ASP A 220 21.69 -10.32 -25.35
CA ASP A 220 23.09 -10.64 -25.06
C ASP A 220 23.44 -10.35 -23.59
N VAL A 221 24.52 -10.97 -23.11
CA VAL A 221 25.07 -10.74 -21.76
C VAL A 221 25.40 -9.25 -21.54
N THR A 222 25.86 -8.54 -22.58
CA THR A 222 26.15 -7.10 -22.50
C THR A 222 24.90 -6.26 -22.22
N GLU A 223 23.75 -6.61 -22.80
CA GLU A 223 22.47 -5.90 -22.60
C GLU A 223 21.91 -6.16 -21.19
N LEU A 224 22.06 -7.39 -20.68
CA LEU A 224 21.70 -7.71 -19.29
C LEU A 224 22.59 -6.95 -18.28
N GLU A 225 23.88 -6.81 -18.55
CA GLU A 225 24.80 -5.99 -17.74
C GLU A 225 24.60 -4.48 -17.92
N ARG A 226 23.94 -4.04 -18.99
CA ARG A 226 23.46 -2.65 -19.15
C ARG A 226 22.23 -2.43 -18.28
N ILE A 227 21.19 -3.27 -18.42
CA ILE A 227 19.96 -3.19 -17.61
C ILE A 227 20.26 -3.27 -16.10
N ARG A 228 21.29 -4.02 -15.68
CA ARG A 228 21.77 -4.06 -14.28
C ARG A 228 22.40 -2.75 -13.80
N ARG A 229 23.07 -1.99 -14.69
CA ARG A 229 23.57 -0.64 -14.38
C ARG A 229 22.43 0.37 -14.38
N ASP A 230 21.56 0.34 -15.39
CA ASP A 230 20.49 1.32 -15.57
C ASP A 230 19.40 1.19 -14.49
N ALA A 231 19.20 0.00 -13.92
CA ALA A 231 18.34 -0.23 -12.74
C ALA A 231 18.97 0.20 -11.40
N VAL A 232 20.24 0.60 -11.38
CA VAL A 232 20.83 1.40 -10.30
C VAL A 232 20.67 2.87 -10.70
N PRO A 233 20.03 3.73 -9.89
CA PRO A 233 19.82 5.12 -10.28
C PRO A 233 21.16 5.85 -10.42
N SER A 234 21.58 6.08 -11.67
CA SER A 234 22.62 7.03 -12.03
C SER A 234 22.14 8.45 -11.75
N SER A 235 23.07 9.32 -11.39
CA SER A 235 22.82 10.76 -11.34
C SER A 235 22.66 11.31 -12.76
N ASP A 236 21.43 11.67 -13.09
CA ASP A 236 21.00 12.51 -14.22
C ASP A 236 21.11 11.96 -15.65
N GLU A 237 20.39 12.67 -16.53
CA GLU A 237 20.41 12.70 -18.00
C GLU A 237 19.72 11.63 -18.88
N ASN A 238 18.56 12.07 -19.41
CA ASN A 238 18.12 11.97 -20.81
C ASN A 238 17.46 10.67 -21.33
N ALA A 239 16.60 10.84 -22.34
CA ALA A 239 15.58 9.87 -22.76
C ALA A 239 15.51 9.68 -24.30
N THR A 240 14.97 8.55 -24.75
CA THR A 240 14.25 8.22 -26.03
C THR A 240 14.09 6.69 -26.09
N ALA A 241 12.91 6.08 -26.34
CA ALA A 241 12.06 6.04 -27.56
C ALA A 241 12.65 5.11 -28.67
N GLU A 242 11.91 4.32 -29.46
CA GLU A 242 10.46 4.00 -29.54
C GLU A 242 10.22 2.82 -30.54
N ASP A 243 9.12 2.06 -30.38
CA ASP A 243 8.31 1.40 -31.45
C ASP A 243 8.95 0.24 -32.30
N ALA A 244 8.25 -0.67 -33.03
CA ALA A 244 6.81 -0.99 -33.28
C ALA A 244 6.66 -2.37 -34.03
N ALA A 245 5.51 -3.07 -34.19
CA ALA A 245 4.21 -3.08 -33.47
C ALA A 245 3.16 -4.13 -34.01
N LEU A 246 2.64 -5.00 -33.13
CA LEU A 246 1.26 -5.58 -33.06
C LEU A 246 0.85 -6.66 -34.12
N GLN A 247 -0.36 -7.26 -34.23
CA GLN A 247 -1.74 -7.00 -33.73
C GLN A 247 -2.65 -8.27 -33.56
N ILE A 248 -3.57 -8.26 -32.57
CA ILE A 248 -4.92 -8.94 -32.52
C ILE A 248 -4.86 -10.52 -32.53
N VAL A 249 -5.84 -11.43 -32.27
CA VAL A 249 -7.33 -11.60 -32.09
C VAL A 249 -7.60 -12.58 -30.88
N GLU A 250 -8.77 -13.06 -30.39
CA GLU A 250 -10.24 -12.81 -30.52
C GLU A 250 -10.98 -13.24 -29.18
N GLN A 251 -12.28 -13.59 -29.19
CA GLN A 251 -13.20 -13.79 -28.03
C GLN A 251 -14.15 -15.01 -28.25
N PRO A 252 -15.41 -15.16 -27.70
CA PRO A 252 -16.08 -14.55 -26.53
C PRO A 252 -16.86 -15.52 -25.59
N ALA A 253 -17.29 -15.01 -24.42
CA ALA A 253 -18.50 -15.46 -23.70
C ALA A 253 -19.04 -14.34 -22.77
N LYS A 254 -20.37 -14.22 -22.63
CA LYS A 254 -21.05 -13.05 -22.01
C LYS A 254 -21.48 -13.23 -20.54
N VAL A 255 -21.67 -12.10 -19.84
CA VAL A 255 -22.84 -11.85 -18.97
C VAL A 255 -23.27 -10.38 -19.14
N ASP A 256 -24.55 -10.14 -19.42
CA ASP A 256 -25.11 -8.79 -19.63
C ASP A 256 -25.66 -8.17 -18.32
N ALA A 257 -25.63 -6.83 -18.20
CA ALA A 257 -26.49 -6.05 -17.31
C ALA A 257 -26.65 -4.61 -17.84
N ASP A 258 -27.86 -4.27 -18.30
CA ASP A 258 -28.19 -3.00 -18.96
C ASP A 258 -28.42 -1.84 -17.97
N MET A 259 -28.07 -0.61 -18.39
CA MET A 259 -28.86 0.57 -18.07
C MET A 259 -28.57 1.72 -19.05
N ASN A 260 -29.39 1.89 -20.09
CA ASN A 260 -29.59 3.23 -20.69
C ASN A 260 -30.99 3.45 -21.30
N THR A 261 -31.60 4.59 -21.00
CA THR A 261 -32.77 5.12 -21.72
C THR A 261 -32.78 6.64 -21.55
N PRO A 262 -32.91 7.44 -22.63
CA PRO A 262 -32.64 8.88 -22.56
C PRO A 262 -33.80 9.67 -21.95
N VAL A 263 -33.46 10.76 -21.26
CA VAL A 263 -34.41 11.81 -20.86
C VAL A 263 -33.97 13.11 -21.54
N VAL A 264 -34.81 13.61 -22.45
CA VAL A 264 -34.67 14.93 -23.05
C VAL A 264 -35.40 15.93 -22.18
N VAL A 265 -34.67 16.92 -21.63
CA VAL A 265 -35.27 18.17 -21.12
C VAL A 265 -34.41 19.36 -21.51
N ASP A 266 -35.12 20.42 -21.88
CA ASP A 266 -34.72 21.70 -22.43
C ASP A 266 -33.68 22.53 -21.65
N SER A 267 -33.13 23.48 -22.41
CA SER A 267 -32.28 24.63 -22.12
C SER A 267 -32.45 25.31 -20.75
N LYS A 268 -31.32 25.58 -20.05
CA LYS A 268 -31.17 26.75 -19.15
C LYS A 268 -29.69 27.06 -18.83
N ASP A 269 -29.29 28.30 -19.11
CA ASP A 269 -27.88 28.67 -19.35
C ASP A 269 -27.01 28.78 -18.08
N ASP A 270 -27.59 29.06 -16.91
CA ASP A 270 -26.87 29.10 -15.62
C ASP A 270 -26.20 27.76 -15.25
N GLY A 271 -26.69 26.64 -15.79
CA GLY A 271 -26.12 25.31 -15.53
C GLY A 271 -24.78 25.08 -16.22
N THR A 272 -24.54 25.74 -17.35
CA THR A 272 -23.38 25.53 -18.22
C THR A 272 -22.10 26.00 -17.51
N ILE A 273 -22.05 27.27 -17.12
CA ILE A 273 -20.88 27.91 -16.50
C ILE A 273 -20.45 27.19 -15.21
N ALA A 274 -21.41 26.77 -14.37
CA ALA A 274 -21.12 26.05 -13.13
C ALA A 274 -20.58 24.63 -13.37
N GLN A 275 -20.96 23.99 -14.48
CA GLN A 275 -20.43 22.68 -14.87
C GLN A 275 -19.07 22.81 -15.57
N GLU A 276 -18.84 23.87 -16.35
CA GLU A 276 -17.55 24.20 -16.98
C GLU A 276 -16.48 24.55 -15.94
N LEU A 277 -16.76 25.46 -15.00
CA LEU A 277 -15.86 25.80 -13.87
C LEU A 277 -15.42 24.56 -13.09
N LYS A 278 -16.33 23.59 -12.95
CA LYS A 278 -16.09 22.33 -12.26
C LYS A 278 -15.31 21.33 -13.13
N LEU A 279 -15.52 21.32 -14.43
CA LEU A 279 -14.74 20.53 -15.39
C LEU A 279 -13.29 21.05 -15.45
N GLU A 280 -13.11 22.36 -15.50
CA GLU A 280 -11.81 23.02 -15.52
C GLU A 280 -11.06 22.88 -14.19
N HIS A 281 -11.73 22.97 -13.04
CA HIS A 281 -11.12 22.64 -11.76
C HIS A 281 -10.65 21.16 -11.70
N MET A 282 -11.43 20.23 -12.27
CA MET A 282 -11.00 18.82 -12.38
C MET A 282 -9.81 18.66 -13.31
N ARG A 283 -9.71 19.47 -14.37
CA ARG A 283 -8.58 19.53 -15.30
C ARG A 283 -7.31 20.08 -14.64
N SER A 284 -7.34 21.24 -13.98
CA SER A 284 -6.14 21.78 -13.30
C SER A 284 -5.64 20.81 -12.24
N THR A 285 -6.55 20.22 -11.45
CA THR A 285 -6.19 19.22 -10.43
C THR A 285 -5.56 17.96 -11.04
N LEU A 286 -5.91 17.60 -12.27
CA LEU A 286 -5.29 16.51 -13.03
C LEU A 286 -3.89 16.90 -13.53
N GLU A 287 -3.75 18.07 -14.15
CA GLU A 287 -2.49 18.57 -14.70
C GLU A 287 -1.44 18.79 -13.59
N GLU A 288 -1.82 19.44 -12.48
CA GLU A 288 -1.02 19.58 -11.27
C GLU A 288 -0.51 18.22 -10.74
N ALA A 289 -1.41 17.24 -10.63
CA ALA A 289 -1.07 15.91 -10.12
C ALA A 289 -0.19 15.09 -11.08
N ILE A 290 -0.30 15.30 -12.40
CA ILE A 290 0.59 14.68 -13.39
C ILE A 290 2.00 15.29 -13.31
N VAL A 291 2.12 16.62 -13.21
CA VAL A 291 3.42 17.31 -13.08
C VAL A 291 4.14 16.91 -11.78
N GLU A 292 3.40 16.83 -10.67
CA GLU A 292 3.91 16.33 -9.38
C GLU A 292 4.39 14.89 -9.47
N MET A 293 3.66 14.00 -10.16
CA MET A 293 4.03 12.58 -10.26
C MET A 293 5.11 12.29 -11.32
N ARG A 294 5.28 13.14 -12.35
CA ARG A 294 6.47 13.12 -13.22
C ARG A 294 7.75 13.49 -12.46
N SER A 295 7.68 14.45 -11.54
CA SER A 295 8.84 14.90 -10.73
C SER A 295 9.10 14.10 -9.45
N THR A 296 8.19 13.20 -9.03
CA THR A 296 8.33 12.41 -7.80
C THR A 296 8.87 10.98 -8.07
N PRO A 297 10.06 10.61 -7.56
CA PRO A 297 10.61 9.25 -7.64
C PRO A 297 9.67 8.19 -7.03
N LEU A 298 9.68 6.97 -7.57
CA LEU A 298 8.76 5.88 -7.19
C LEU A 298 8.72 5.59 -5.68
N GLU A 299 9.85 5.71 -5.00
CA GLU A 299 10.01 5.54 -3.55
C GLU A 299 9.30 6.60 -2.68
N ASN A 300 9.10 7.80 -3.22
CA ASN A 300 8.54 8.96 -2.52
C ASN A 300 7.05 9.21 -2.84
N ARG A 301 6.44 8.38 -3.71
CA ARG A 301 5.03 8.54 -4.09
C ARG A 301 4.07 8.20 -2.92
N PRO A 302 2.99 8.98 -2.70
CA PRO A 302 2.09 8.79 -1.57
C PRO A 302 1.27 7.50 -1.66
N GLN A 303 0.81 6.96 -0.52
CA GLN A 303 -0.05 5.78 -0.54
C GLN A 303 -1.49 6.15 -0.92
N LEU A 304 -1.95 5.58 -2.04
CA LEU A 304 -3.25 5.83 -2.64
C LEU A 304 -4.36 5.10 -1.86
N PRO A 305 -5.35 5.82 -1.26
CA PRO A 305 -6.40 5.20 -0.45
C PRO A 305 -7.43 4.43 -1.29
N ARG A 306 -8.08 3.44 -0.67
CA ARG A 306 -9.22 2.73 -1.28
C ARG A 306 -10.45 3.65 -1.33
N ILE A 307 -10.84 4.08 -2.53
CA ILE A 307 -12.05 4.90 -2.70
C ILE A 307 -13.33 4.06 -2.59
N ALA A 308 -14.40 4.67 -2.09
CA ALA A 308 -15.74 4.07 -2.09
C ALA A 308 -16.39 4.16 -3.48
N LEU A 309 -17.11 3.12 -3.90
CA LEU A 309 -17.80 3.03 -5.20
C LEU A 309 -19.15 3.80 -5.21
N SER A 310 -19.15 5.06 -4.79
CA SER A 310 -20.35 5.90 -4.81
C SER A 310 -20.65 6.41 -6.22
N LYS A 311 -21.92 6.72 -6.53
CA LYS A 311 -22.30 7.32 -7.83
C LYS A 311 -21.53 8.62 -8.12
N ARG A 312 -21.28 9.45 -7.09
CA ARG A 312 -20.45 10.68 -7.20
C ARG A 312 -19.00 10.34 -7.57
N ASN A 313 -18.40 9.38 -6.89
CA ASN A 313 -17.00 9.02 -7.10
C ASN A 313 -16.80 8.42 -8.50
N LEU A 314 -17.71 7.53 -8.93
CA LEU A 314 -17.70 6.96 -10.28
C LEU A 314 -17.87 8.03 -11.37
N ALA A 315 -18.68 9.07 -11.14
CA ALA A 315 -18.78 10.20 -12.07
C ALA A 315 -17.47 10.99 -12.18
N VAL A 316 -16.76 11.21 -11.06
CA VAL A 316 -15.44 11.86 -11.05
C VAL A 316 -14.40 11.04 -11.83
N VAL A 317 -14.32 9.72 -11.60
CA VAL A 317 -13.35 8.88 -12.34
C VAL A 317 -13.70 8.78 -13.82
N ARG A 318 -14.98 8.74 -14.20
CA ARG A 318 -15.40 8.75 -15.62
C ARG A 318 -15.00 10.03 -16.34
N ALA A 319 -15.26 11.19 -15.74
CA ALA A 319 -14.88 12.48 -16.35
C ALA A 319 -13.36 12.60 -16.51
N LEU A 320 -12.59 12.19 -15.49
CA LEU A 320 -11.13 12.14 -15.60
C LEU A 320 -10.65 11.10 -16.61
N ASN A 321 -11.27 9.93 -16.73
CA ASN A 321 -10.95 8.94 -17.77
C ASN A 321 -11.14 9.49 -19.19
N THR A 322 -12.13 10.36 -19.42
CA THR A 322 -12.31 11.04 -20.71
C THR A 322 -11.20 12.07 -20.96
N MET A 323 -10.83 12.88 -19.96
CA MET A 323 -9.72 13.84 -20.06
C MET A 323 -8.36 13.14 -20.26
N LEU A 324 -8.17 12.01 -19.60
CA LEU A 324 -6.91 11.28 -19.50
C LEU A 324 -6.36 10.86 -20.88
N MET A 325 -7.23 10.63 -21.87
CA MET A 325 -6.83 10.25 -23.22
C MET A 325 -5.81 11.24 -23.82
N THR A 326 -6.05 12.55 -23.75
CA THR A 326 -5.17 13.56 -24.38
C THR A 326 -3.80 13.68 -23.72
N TYR A 327 -3.62 13.15 -22.50
CA TYR A 327 -2.32 13.09 -21.83
C TYR A 327 -1.60 11.76 -22.11
N LEU A 328 -2.34 10.68 -22.36
CA LEU A 328 -1.79 9.35 -22.69
C LEU A 328 -1.42 9.21 -24.17
N GLU A 329 -2.13 9.87 -25.09
CA GLU A 329 -1.78 9.95 -26.51
C GLU A 329 -0.40 10.57 -26.73
N ALA A 330 -0.01 11.51 -25.86
CA ALA A 330 1.29 12.17 -25.88
C ALA A 330 2.38 11.41 -25.09
N SER A 331 2.14 10.15 -24.68
CA SER A 331 3.03 9.40 -23.80
C SER A 331 3.83 8.31 -24.52
N TRP A 332 5.15 8.42 -24.38
CA TRP A 332 6.14 7.70 -25.18
C TRP A 332 6.50 6.35 -24.56
N ASP A 333 6.49 6.25 -23.21
CA ASP A 333 7.01 5.07 -22.51
C ASP A 333 6.12 4.60 -21.33
N PRO A 334 6.22 3.31 -20.92
CA PRO A 334 5.47 2.76 -19.78
C PRO A 334 5.65 3.50 -18.45
N CYS A 335 6.84 4.03 -18.18
CA CYS A 335 7.19 4.71 -16.92
C CYS A 335 6.46 6.05 -16.82
N GLU A 336 6.45 6.83 -17.91
CA GLU A 336 5.65 8.04 -18.00
C GLU A 336 4.16 7.72 -17.93
N THR A 337 3.64 6.79 -18.73
CA THR A 337 2.20 6.43 -18.71
C THR A 337 1.76 5.97 -17.32
N ASN A 338 2.52 5.11 -16.64
CA ASN A 338 2.25 4.73 -15.25
C ASN A 338 2.29 5.93 -14.28
N SER A 339 3.09 6.96 -14.56
CA SER A 339 3.16 8.19 -13.77
C SER A 339 1.98 9.14 -14.04
N ILE A 340 1.51 9.23 -15.29
CA ILE A 340 0.28 9.94 -15.66
C ILE A 340 -0.94 9.29 -14.98
N LEU A 341 -1.03 7.96 -14.99
CA LEU A 341 -2.09 7.21 -14.30
C LEU A 341 -2.03 7.37 -12.77
N PHE A 342 -0.84 7.49 -12.20
CA PHE A 342 -0.68 7.81 -10.78
C PHE A 342 -1.18 9.23 -10.49
N GLY A 343 -0.84 10.21 -11.33
CA GLY A 343 -1.35 11.58 -11.26
C GLY A 343 -2.88 11.65 -11.37
N ALA A 344 -3.48 10.95 -12.33
CA ALA A 344 -4.92 10.84 -12.46
C ALA A 344 -5.59 10.20 -11.23
N THR A 345 -4.95 9.19 -10.64
CA THR A 345 -5.43 8.57 -9.39
C THR A 345 -5.33 9.52 -8.19
N LEU A 346 -4.25 10.29 -8.12
CA LEU A 346 -4.00 11.31 -7.10
C LEU A 346 -5.03 12.45 -7.20
N ALA A 347 -5.34 12.90 -8.42
CA ALA A 347 -6.39 13.87 -8.71
C ALA A 347 -7.78 13.38 -8.29
N VAL A 348 -8.16 12.13 -8.63
CA VAL A 348 -9.39 11.49 -8.12
C VAL A 348 -9.45 11.56 -6.60
N CYS A 349 -8.36 11.24 -5.91
CA CYS A 349 -8.31 11.26 -4.44
C CYS A 349 -8.49 12.69 -3.89
N ARG A 350 -7.86 13.70 -4.51
CA ARG A 350 -8.00 15.12 -4.16
C ARG A 350 -9.45 15.60 -4.34
N ILE A 351 -10.05 15.39 -5.51
CA ILE A 351 -11.43 15.83 -5.85
C ILE A 351 -12.51 15.14 -4.98
N ILE A 352 -12.24 13.93 -4.49
CA ILE A 352 -13.12 13.21 -3.55
C ILE A 352 -12.90 13.65 -2.09
N GLY A 353 -11.80 14.35 -1.77
CA GLY A 353 -11.41 14.66 -0.39
C GLY A 353 -10.91 13.42 0.38
N ALA A 354 -10.37 12.43 -0.32
CA ALA A 354 -9.82 11.23 0.29
C ALA A 354 -8.49 11.53 1.00
N LYS A 355 -8.34 11.08 2.25
CA LYS A 355 -7.11 11.26 3.02
C LYS A 355 -5.99 10.43 2.41
N LEU A 356 -5.08 11.10 1.71
CA LEU A 356 -3.79 10.56 1.29
C LEU A 356 -2.93 10.31 2.54
N SER A 357 -2.27 9.15 2.60
CA SER A 357 -1.17 8.97 3.54
C SER A 357 0.13 9.32 2.82
N MET A 358 0.86 10.30 3.34
CA MET A 358 2.27 10.44 2.97
C MET A 358 3.03 9.17 3.35
N ALA A 359 4.18 8.94 2.70
CA ALA A 359 5.07 7.82 2.98
C ALA A 359 5.86 7.99 4.31
N GLU A 360 5.28 8.66 5.30
CA GLU A 360 5.70 8.55 6.69
C GLU A 360 5.60 7.07 7.09
N ARG A 361 6.75 6.39 7.12
CA ARG A 361 6.87 4.96 7.45
C ARG A 361 6.10 4.71 8.73
N ALA A 362 4.96 4.01 8.64
CA ALA A 362 3.97 3.97 9.72
C ALA A 362 4.60 3.48 11.04
N THR A 363 4.97 4.43 11.89
CA THR A 363 5.62 4.17 13.18
C THR A 363 4.63 3.39 14.02
N GLY A 364 5.01 2.13 14.31
CA GLY A 364 4.06 1.03 14.47
C GLY A 364 2.88 1.37 15.36
N GLN A 365 1.67 1.32 14.78
CA GLN A 365 0.38 1.81 15.32
C GLN A 365 0.44 2.02 16.84
N SER A 366 0.74 3.24 17.28
CA SER A 366 0.84 3.52 18.71
C SER A 366 -0.46 3.07 19.37
N SER A 367 -0.35 2.23 20.41
CA SER A 367 -1.51 1.49 20.91
C SER A 367 -2.43 2.44 21.69
N VAL A 368 -3.23 3.22 20.96
CA VAL A 368 -3.99 4.37 21.48
C VAL A 368 -4.87 3.89 22.62
N ILE A 369 -4.44 4.20 23.84
CA ILE A 369 -5.07 3.71 25.07
C ILE A 369 -6.51 4.24 25.06
N PRO A 370 -7.54 3.38 25.01
CA PRO A 370 -8.90 3.86 24.80
C PRO A 370 -9.32 4.88 25.86
N ALA A 371 -9.99 5.95 25.46
CA ALA A 371 -10.36 7.05 26.37
C ALA A 371 -11.25 6.62 27.56
N TRP A 372 -11.86 5.43 27.52
CA TRP A 372 -12.52 4.84 28.70
C TRP A 372 -11.51 4.34 29.75
N ARG A 373 -10.35 3.83 29.33
CA ARG A 373 -9.32 3.24 30.19
C ARG A 373 -8.56 4.34 30.94
N ILE A 374 -8.09 5.36 30.22
CA ILE A 374 -7.44 6.56 30.78
C ILE A 374 -8.29 7.15 31.91
N ARG A 375 -9.59 7.40 31.65
CA ARG A 375 -10.53 7.95 32.64
C ARG A 375 -10.75 7.07 33.88
N ILE A 376 -10.49 5.76 33.83
CA ILE A 376 -10.58 4.88 35.01
C ILE A 376 -9.23 4.81 35.73
N GLU A 377 -8.11 4.78 35.00
CA GLU A 377 -6.76 4.82 35.57
C GLU A 377 -6.50 6.15 36.30
N GLU A 378 -6.97 7.28 35.76
CA GLU A 378 -7.01 8.57 36.46
C GLU A 378 -7.80 8.53 37.77
N ARG A 379 -8.96 7.86 37.80
CA ARG A 379 -9.79 7.75 39.01
C ARG A 379 -9.08 6.92 40.07
N ILE A 380 -8.42 5.83 39.66
CA ILE A 380 -7.56 5.02 40.53
C ILE A 380 -6.40 5.87 41.08
N ALA A 381 -5.73 6.67 40.25
CA ALA A 381 -4.64 7.56 40.68
C ALA A 381 -5.13 8.63 41.68
N LYS A 382 -6.26 9.30 41.39
CA LYS A 382 -6.88 10.29 42.27
C LYS A 382 -7.29 9.67 43.62
N ALA A 383 -7.86 8.47 43.63
CA ALA A 383 -8.19 7.75 44.87
C ALA A 383 -6.94 7.29 45.66
N ARG A 384 -5.87 6.84 44.99
CA ARG A 384 -4.59 6.52 45.64
C ARG A 384 -3.97 7.75 46.30
N ALA A 385 -3.99 8.90 45.63
CA ALA A 385 -3.51 10.16 46.20
C ALA A 385 -4.34 10.62 47.40
N LEU A 386 -5.67 10.41 47.39
CA LEU A 386 -6.53 10.67 48.54
C LEU A 386 -6.25 9.72 49.71
N ILE A 387 -6.09 8.41 49.47
CA ILE A 387 -5.66 7.45 50.51
C ILE A 387 -4.33 7.89 51.12
N GLY A 388 -3.34 8.26 50.30
CA GLY A 388 -2.04 8.74 50.79
C GLY A 388 -2.16 9.95 51.71
N ARG A 389 -3.01 10.93 51.37
CA ARG A 389 -3.30 12.09 52.24
C ARG A 389 -4.01 11.68 53.53
N LEU A 390 -5.04 10.83 53.45
CA LEU A 390 -5.82 10.39 54.61
C LEU A 390 -4.97 9.55 55.59
N ILE A 391 -3.99 8.80 55.10
CA ILE A 391 -3.02 8.08 55.95
C ILE A 391 -2.14 9.07 56.73
N CYS A 392 -1.81 10.24 56.17
CA CYS A 392 -1.05 11.29 56.88
C CYS A 392 -1.88 12.09 57.91
N PHE A 393 -3.19 11.82 58.03
CA PHE A 393 -4.08 12.41 59.04
C PHE A 393 -4.54 11.40 60.10
N ARG A 394 -3.96 10.19 60.10
CA ARG A 394 -4.23 9.08 61.03
C ARG A 394 -3.03 8.84 61.94
#